data_AF-A0A2N3B707-F1
#
_entry.id   AF-A0A2N3B707-F1
#
_cell.length_a   1.000
_cell.length_b   1.000
_cell.length_c   1.000
_cell.angle_alpha   90.00
_cell.angle_beta   90.00
_cell.angle_gamma   90.00
#
_symmetry.space_group_name_H-M   'P 1'
#
loop_
_entity.id
_entity.type
_entity.pdbx_description
1 polymer ?
#
loop_
_entity_poly.entity_id
_entity_poly.type
_entity_poly.pdbx_seq_one_letter_code
_entity_poly.pdbx_strand_id
1 'polypeptide(L)' 'LFISHDLKVVRALADDIIVMKDGKVMEAGSADEVFDHPKTDYTKALMAAAFDLEAAPEGVVSE' A
#
# COMPACT_ATOMS: atom_id res chain seq x y z
N LEU A 1 7.10 9.18 -14.53
CA LEU A 1 5.82 8.60 -14.06
C LEU A 1 5.88 7.09 -14.26
N PHE A 2 5.88 6.34 -13.16
CA PHE A 2 5.92 4.87 -13.15
C PHE A 2 4.56 4.34 -12.73
N ILE A 3 4.04 3.31 -13.40
CA ILE A 3 2.73 2.71 -13.11
C ILE A 3 2.94 1.21 -12.94
N SER A 4 2.59 0.69 -11.77
CA SER A 4 2.69 -0.72 -11.44
C SER A 4 1.57 -1.14 -10.50
N HIS A 5 1.22 -2.42 -10.56
CA HIS A 5 0.34 -3.06 -9.59
C HIS A 5 1.12 -3.75 -8.46
N ASP A 6 2.44 -3.88 -8.60
CA ASP A 6 3.31 -4.43 -7.57
C ASP A 6 3.74 -3.32 -6.59
N LEU A 7 3.17 -3.38 -5.38
CA LEU A 7 3.41 -2.41 -4.33
C LEU A 7 4.84 -2.46 -3.75
N LYS A 8 5.53 -3.61 -3.80
CA LYS A 8 6.93 -3.71 -3.34
C LYS A 8 7.86 -2.94 -4.26
N VAL A 9 7.62 -3.05 -5.57
CA VAL A 9 8.39 -2.30 -6.57
C VAL A 9 8.10 -0.80 -6.46
N VAL A 10 6.84 -0.41 -6.25
CA VAL A 10 6.47 1.01 -6.08
C VAL A 10 7.13 1.60 -4.83
N ARG A 11 7.12 0.90 -3.68
CA ARG A 11 7.79 1.34 -2.44
C ARG A 11 9.28 1.62 -2.65
N ALA A 12 9.95 0.85 -3.50
CA ALA A 12 11.40 0.98 -3.72
C ALA A 12 11.78 2.09 -4.72
N LEU A 13 10.85 2.54 -5.56
CA LEU A 13 11.17 3.39 -6.72
C LEU A 13 10.46 4.75 -6.73
N ALA A 14 9.37 4.92 -5.98
CA ALA A 14 8.55 6.13 -6.01
C ALA A 14 8.69 6.95 -4.74
N ASP A 15 8.89 8.26 -4.90
CA ASP A 15 8.81 9.23 -3.80
C ASP A 15 7.36 9.64 -3.52
N ASP A 16 6.55 9.78 -4.56
CA ASP A 16 5.13 10.14 -4.52
C ASP A 16 4.27 9.09 -5.22
N ILE A 17 3.10 8.81 -4.63
CA ILE A 17 2.18 7.75 -5.08
C ILE A 17 0.78 8.32 -5.28
N ILE A 18 0.13 7.85 -6.34
CA ILE A 18 -1.29 8.08 -6.60
C ILE A 18 -1.97 6.71 -6.71
N VAL A 19 -2.92 6.45 -5.83
CA VAL A 19 -3.76 5.26 -5.85
C VAL A 19 -5.02 5.58 -6.62
N MET A 20 -5.33 4.79 -7.64
CA MET A 20 -6.49 4.98 -8.49
C MET A 20 -7.38 3.75 -8.52
N LYS A 21 -8.69 3.96 -8.62
CA LYS A 21 -9.71 2.93 -8.82
C LYS A 21 -10.77 3.44 -9.78
N ASP A 22 -11.11 2.65 -10.80
CA ASP A 22 -12.17 2.98 -11.77
C ASP A 22 -12.00 4.38 -12.40
N GLY A 23 -10.76 4.77 -12.69
CA GLY A 23 -10.42 6.07 -13.26
C GLY A 23 -10.49 7.26 -12.29
N LYS A 24 -10.72 7.00 -10.99
CA LYS A 24 -10.75 8.03 -9.94
C LYS A 24 -9.51 7.92 -9.05
N VAL A 25 -8.96 9.07 -8.66
CA VAL A 25 -7.94 9.14 -7.63
C VAL A 25 -8.60 8.88 -6.29
N MET A 26 -8.18 7.79 -5.66
CA MET A 26 -8.63 7.42 -4.32
C MET A 26 -7.76 8.10 -3.27
N GLU A 27 -6.44 8.14 -3.52
CA GLU A 27 -5.48 8.69 -2.57
C GLU A 27 -4.23 9.18 -3.32
N ALA A 28 -3.58 10.22 -2.79
CA ALA A 28 -2.32 10.72 -3.30
C ALA A 28 -1.50 11.31 -2.15
N GLY A 29 -0.19 11.09 -2.18
CA GLY A 29 0.74 11.57 -1.15
C GLY A 29 2.13 10.98 -1.33
N SER A 30 3.01 11.26 -0.38
CA SER A 30 4.33 10.63 -0.35
C SER A 30 4.20 9.12 -0.19
N ALA A 31 5.19 8.37 -0.66
CA ALA A 31 5.19 6.92 -0.54
C ALA A 31 5.03 6.48 0.92
N ASP A 32 5.77 7.08 1.84
CA ASP A 32 5.68 6.76 3.26
C ASP A 32 4.29 7.05 3.84
N GLU A 33 3.64 8.17 3.47
CA GLU A 33 2.26 8.43 3.92
C GLU A 33 1.27 7.39 3.39
N VAL A 34 1.35 7.05 2.10
CA VAL A 34 0.39 6.12 1.47
C VAL A 34 0.58 4.68 1.96
N PHE A 35 1.81 4.29 2.26
CA PHE A 35 2.13 2.94 2.75
C PHE A 35 1.96 2.79 4.26
N ASP A 36 2.50 3.72 5.05
CA ASP A 36 2.57 3.59 6.51
C ASP A 36 1.33 4.19 7.19
N HIS A 37 0.71 5.21 6.57
CA HIS A 37 -0.50 5.88 7.09
C HIS A 37 -1.62 6.01 6.04
N PRO A 38 -2.07 4.91 5.42
CA PRO A 38 -3.11 4.94 4.40
C PRO A 38 -4.42 5.54 4.93
N LYS A 39 -4.90 6.61 4.28
CA LYS A 39 -6.06 7.39 4.72
C LYS A 39 -7.37 6.77 4.24
N THR A 40 -7.40 6.18 3.06
CA THR A 40 -8.62 5.59 2.50
C THR A 40 -8.75 4.11 2.79
N ASP A 41 -10.00 3.65 2.98
CA ASP A 41 -10.28 2.24 3.25
C ASP A 41 -9.90 1.34 2.07
N TYR A 42 -9.95 1.87 0.84
CA TYR A 42 -9.48 1.16 -0.34
C TYR A 42 -7.95 0.95 -0.32
N THR A 43 -7.17 1.99 -0.01
CA THR A 43 -5.71 1.85 0.11
C THR A 43 -5.36 0.90 1.24
N LYS A 44 -6.02 0.98 2.41
CA LYS A 44 -5.82 0.02 3.51
C LYS A 44 -6.05 -1.42 3.07
N ALA A 45 -7.15 -1.69 2.37
CA ALA A 45 -7.46 -3.02 1.86
C ALA A 45 -6.45 -3.49 0.80
N LEU A 46 -5.98 -2.58 -0.05
CA LEU A 46 -4.94 -2.85 -1.05
C LEU A 46 -3.61 -3.22 -0.40
N MET A 47 -3.21 -2.46 0.63
CA MET A 47 -1.99 -2.72 1.41
C MET A 47 -2.09 -4.04 2.15
N ALA A 48 -3.21 -4.30 2.84
CA ALA A 48 -3.46 -5.58 3.48
C ALA A 48 -3.34 -6.73 2.47
N ALA A 49 -4.03 -6.67 1.32
CA ALA A 49 -3.95 -7.73 0.32
C ALA A 49 -2.54 -7.94 -0.28
N ALA A 50 -1.76 -6.86 -0.45
CA ALA A 50 -0.43 -6.92 -1.03
C ALA A 50 0.66 -7.34 -0.03
N PHE A 51 0.47 -7.04 1.25
CA PHE A 51 1.44 -7.28 2.32
C PHE A 51 0.99 -8.33 3.36
N ASP A 52 -0.24 -8.86 3.31
CA ASP A 52 -0.73 -9.95 4.20
C ASP A 52 0.04 -11.27 4.02
N LEU A 53 0.84 -11.42 2.96
CA LEU A 53 1.79 -12.52 2.82
C LEU A 53 3.07 -12.33 3.65
N GLU A 54 3.35 -11.13 4.16
CA GLU A 54 4.49 -10.81 5.04
C GLU A 54 4.07 -10.22 6.40
N ALA A 55 2.80 -9.82 6.56
CA ALA A 55 2.30 -9.18 7.77
C ALA A 55 1.48 -10.12 8.68
N ALA A 56 1.87 -11.39 8.77
CA ALA A 56 1.68 -12.05 10.06
C ALA A 56 2.69 -11.39 11.01
N PRO A 57 2.27 -10.61 12.04
CA PRO A 57 3.21 -10.26 13.07
C PRO A 57 3.74 -11.58 13.66
N GLU A 58 5.05 -11.77 13.64
CA GLU A 58 5.72 -12.80 14.44
C GLU A 58 5.33 -12.55 15.91
N GLY A 59 4.24 -13.18 16.36
CA GLY A 59 3.69 -12.88 17.68
C GLY A 59 2.29 -13.40 18.02
N VAL A 60 1.58 -14.11 17.14
CA VAL A 60 0.23 -14.66 17.47
C VAL A 60 0.16 -16.18 17.62
N VAL A 61 1.29 -16.88 17.73
CA VAL A 61 1.30 -18.28 18.20
C VAL A 61 2.04 -18.37 19.53
N SER A 62 1.27 -18.19 20.60
CA SER A 62 1.58 -18.69 21.94
C SER A 62 0.29 -19.24 22.53
N GLU A 63 -0.06 -20.47 22.14
CA GLU A 63 -0.24 -21.67 22.97
C GLU A 63 -0.84 -22.80 22.12
#